data_AF-A0A1H8ST60-F1
#
_entry.id   AF-A0A1H8ST60-F1
#
_cell.length_a   1.000
_cell.length_b   1.000
_cell.length_c   1.000
_cell.angle_alpha   90.00
_cell.angle_beta   90.00
_cell.angle_gamma   90.00
#
_symmetry.space_group_name_H-M   'P 1'
#
loop_
_entity.id
_entity.type
_entity.pdbx_description
1 polymer ?
#
loop_
_entity_poly.entity_id
_entity_poly.type
_entity_poly.pdbx_seq_one_letter_code
_entity_poly.pdbx_strand_id
1 'polypeptide(L)'
;MVLRRPLRDGRIRGALAGLPLLALGSSGSAWVVAPVAFVGGLGFSLAAITWDSTLRKSVPPESLSRVTAYDDLMSYLSIPLSQLGAGPLAHVFGAGAVCTACGIGYVAACLFPLLKRYVRGQGA
;
A
#
# COMPACT_ATOMS: atom_id res chain seq x y z
N MET A 1 -21.14 1.44 -7.59
CA MET A 1 -19.93 0.99 -8.32
C MET A 1 -19.64 -0.45 -7.89
N VAL A 2 -20.10 -1.45 -8.67
CA VAL A 2 -19.94 -2.87 -8.29
C VAL A 2 -18.55 -3.33 -8.71
N LEU A 3 -17.65 -3.50 -7.74
CA LEU A 3 -16.30 -4.03 -8.00
C LEU A 3 -16.41 -5.53 -8.28
N ARG A 4 -16.37 -5.89 -9.57
CA ARG A 4 -16.42 -7.29 -10.02
C ARG A 4 -15.23 -8.12 -9.49
N ARG A 5 -14.12 -7.48 -9.10
CA ARG A 5 -12.90 -8.15 -8.58
C ARG A 5 -12.24 -7.33 -7.45
N PRO A 6 -12.82 -7.32 -6.23
CA PRO A 6 -12.45 -6.39 -5.17
C PRO A 6 -10.95 -6.45 -4.79
N LEU A 7 -10.35 -7.64 -4.72
CA LEU A 7 -8.92 -7.80 -4.40
C LEU A 7 -7.98 -7.29 -5.49
N ARG A 8 -8.27 -7.60 -6.76
CA ARG A 8 -7.44 -7.18 -7.89
C ARG A 8 -7.52 -5.67 -8.07
N ASP A 9 -8.73 -5.15 -8.07
CA ASP A 9 -9.03 -3.74 -8.27
C ASP A 9 -8.48 -2.89 -7.11
N GLY A 10 -8.55 -3.41 -5.88
CA GLY A 10 -7.96 -2.80 -4.70
C GLY A 10 -6.44 -2.70 -4.75
N ARG A 11 -5.76 -3.74 -5.24
CA ARG A 11 -4.29 -3.78 -5.33
C ARG A 11 -3.73 -2.92 -6.45
N ILE A 12 -4.41 -2.88 -7.61
CA ILE A 12 -4.04 -2.00 -8.71
C ILE A 12 -4.20 -0.54 -8.30
N ARG A 13 -5.33 -0.17 -7.67
CA ARG A 13 -5.55 1.21 -7.22
C ARG A 13 -4.71 1.57 -6.01
N GLY A 14 -4.43 0.61 -5.13
CA GLY A 14 -3.52 0.78 -3.99
C GLY A 14 -2.11 1.14 -4.42
N ALA A 15 -1.61 0.60 -5.54
CA ALA A 15 -0.30 0.95 -6.07
C ALA A 15 -0.12 2.46 -6.33
N LEU A 16 -1.20 3.21 -6.56
CA LEU A 16 -1.15 4.66 -6.72
C LEU A 16 -0.64 5.37 -5.45
N ALA A 17 -0.77 4.76 -4.27
CA ALA A 17 -0.28 5.32 -3.01
C ALA A 17 1.26 5.35 -2.93
N GLY A 18 1.97 4.66 -3.83
CA GLY A 18 3.43 4.78 -3.96
C GLY A 18 3.89 5.98 -4.79
N LEU A 19 3.02 6.57 -5.61
CA LEU A 19 3.36 7.71 -6.48
C LEU A 19 3.88 8.95 -5.74
N PRO A 20 3.36 9.34 -4.55
CA PRO A 20 3.84 10.52 -3.85
C PRO A 20 5.30 10.39 -3.41
N LEU A 21 5.73 9.18 -3.02
CA LEU A 21 7.12 8.89 -2.67
C LEU A 21 8.06 9.01 -3.89
N LEU A 22 7.59 8.58 -5.07
CA LEU A 22 8.33 8.75 -6.32
C LEU A 22 8.43 10.23 -6.74
N ALA A 23 7.37 11.00 -6.54
CA ALA A 23 7.36 12.44 -6.81
C ALA A 23 8.30 13.21 -5.87
N LEU A 24 8.34 12.82 -4.59
CA LEU A 24 9.29 13.36 -3.61
C LEU A 24 10.73 13.04 -3.97
N GLY A 25 11.02 11.82 -4.44
CA GLY A 25 12.37 11.41 -4.81
C GLY A 25 12.95 12.08 -6.07
N SER A 26 12.08 12.60 -6.95
CA SER A 26 12.49 13.16 -8.25
C SER A 26 12.64 14.69 -8.25
N SER A 27 11.62 15.43 -7.80
CA SER A 27 11.62 16.91 -7.86
C SER A 27 11.43 17.58 -6.51
N GLY A 28 10.76 16.92 -5.56
CA GLY A 28 10.36 17.52 -4.28
C GLY A 28 9.43 18.74 -4.41
N SER A 29 8.99 19.10 -5.61
CA SER A 29 8.17 20.28 -5.84
C SER A 29 6.77 20.09 -5.25
N ALA A 30 6.38 20.98 -4.32
CA ALA A 30 5.08 20.93 -3.65
C ALA A 30 3.90 20.94 -4.66
N TRP A 31 4.03 21.66 -5.77
CA TRP A 31 3.02 21.72 -6.83
C TRP A 31 2.83 20.40 -7.57
N VAL A 32 3.85 19.54 -7.60
CA VAL A 32 3.76 18.19 -8.19
C VAL A 32 3.33 17.17 -7.14
N VAL A 33 3.88 17.26 -5.93
CA VAL A 33 3.62 16.31 -4.85
C VAL A 33 2.17 16.40 -4.38
N ALA A 34 1.57 17.60 -4.27
CA ALA A 34 0.21 17.78 -3.78
C ALA A 34 -0.86 17.02 -4.61
N PRO A 35 -0.98 17.21 -5.94
CA PRO A 35 -1.95 16.47 -6.74
C PRO A 35 -1.66 14.97 -6.78
N VAL A 36 -0.38 14.57 -6.77
CA VAL A 36 0.00 13.15 -6.75
C VAL A 36 -0.35 12.50 -5.41
N ALA A 37 -0.16 13.21 -4.29
CA ALA A 37 -0.58 12.78 -2.95
C ALA A 37 -2.09 12.63 -2.85
N PHE A 38 -2.87 13.53 -3.46
CA PHE A 38 -4.31 13.40 -3.53
C PHE A 38 -4.74 12.12 -4.27
N VAL A 39 -4.19 11.86 -5.45
CA VAL A 39 -4.47 10.64 -6.22
C VAL A 39 -4.00 9.39 -5.46
N GLY A 40 -2.83 9.45 -4.81
CA GLY A 40 -2.32 8.36 -3.98
C GLY A 40 -3.24 8.05 -2.79
N GLY A 41 -3.78 9.08 -2.14
CA GLY A 41 -4.75 8.96 -1.06
C GLY A 41 -6.04 8.27 -1.50
N LEU A 42 -6.58 8.63 -2.66
CA LEU A 42 -7.75 7.95 -3.24
C LEU A 42 -7.47 6.46 -3.49
N GLY A 43 -6.29 6.15 -4.03
CA GLY A 43 -5.83 4.77 -4.23
C GLY A 43 -5.75 3.98 -2.92
N PHE A 44 -5.17 4.59 -1.89
CA PHE A 44 -5.06 4.02 -0.55
C PHE A 44 -6.42 3.74 0.08
N SER A 45 -7.36 4.70 0.05
CA SER A 45 -8.71 4.51 0.59
C SER A 45 -9.45 3.35 -0.10
N LEU A 46 -9.36 3.26 -1.43
CA LEU A 46 -9.95 2.14 -2.17
C LEU A 46 -9.31 0.80 -1.81
N ALA A 47 -7.99 0.77 -1.60
CA ALA A 47 -7.28 -0.43 -1.16
C ALA A 47 -7.71 -0.87 0.26
N ALA A 48 -7.91 0.08 1.18
CA ALA A 48 -8.39 -0.19 2.53
C ALA A 48 -9.82 -0.76 2.53
N ILE A 49 -10.74 -0.13 1.78
CA ILE A 49 -12.14 -0.57 1.69
C ILE A 49 -12.23 -1.99 1.10
N THR A 50 -11.47 -2.25 0.02
CA THR A 50 -11.45 -3.57 -0.63
C THR A 50 -10.81 -4.64 0.23
N TRP A 51 -9.79 -4.28 1.03
CA TRP A 51 -9.18 -5.17 2.02
C TRP A 51 -10.18 -5.60 3.10
N ASP A 52 -10.78 -4.65 3.82
CA ASP A 52 -11.74 -4.94 4.90
C ASP A 52 -12.93 -5.77 4.37
N SER A 53 -13.48 -5.36 3.22
CA SER A 53 -14.57 -6.09 2.56
C SER A 53 -14.20 -7.54 2.20
N THR A 54 -12.96 -7.79 1.81
CA THR A 54 -12.50 -9.13 1.46
C THR A 54 -12.21 -9.96 2.70
N LEU A 55 -11.56 -9.36 3.70
CA LEU A 55 -11.17 -10.01 4.93
C LEU A 55 -12.40 -10.55 5.66
N ARG A 56 -13.47 -9.75 5.73
CA ARG A 56 -14.78 -10.19 6.28
C ARG A 56 -15.45 -11.31 5.49
N LYS A 57 -15.24 -11.39 4.17
CA LYS A 57 -15.85 -12.41 3.30
C LYS A 57 -15.06 -13.71 3.23
N SER A 58 -13.75 -13.65 3.38
CA SER A 58 -12.84 -14.76 3.10
C SER A 58 -12.36 -15.46 4.37
N VAL A 59 -12.45 -14.80 5.53
CA VAL A 59 -11.96 -15.33 6.81
C VAL A 59 -13.16 -15.80 7.65
N PRO A 60 -13.13 -17.04 8.18
CA PRO A 60 -14.16 -17.55 9.08
C PRO A 60 -14.32 -16.67 10.34
N PRO A 61 -15.54 -16.51 10.89
CA PRO A 61 -15.81 -15.64 12.04
C PRO A 61 -14.91 -15.92 13.24
N GLU A 62 -14.58 -17.19 13.49
CA GLU A 62 -13.82 -17.65 14.65
C GLU A 62 -12.34 -17.26 14.55
N SER A 63 -11.83 -17.09 13.34
CA SER A 63 -10.44 -16.69 13.07
C SER A 63 -10.30 -15.20 12.76
N LEU A 64 -11.40 -14.50 12.47
CA LEU A 64 -11.43 -13.10 12.07
C LEU A 64 -10.70 -12.20 13.08
N SER A 65 -11.03 -12.35 14.37
CA SER A 65 -10.42 -11.57 15.46
C SER A 65 -8.90 -11.71 15.50
N ARG A 66 -8.39 -12.95 15.35
CA ARG A 66 -6.95 -13.22 15.34
C ARG A 66 -6.25 -12.65 14.11
N VAL A 67 -6.87 -12.78 12.93
CA VAL A 67 -6.31 -12.24 11.67
C VAL A 67 -6.24 -10.72 11.72
N THR A 68 -7.31 -10.05 12.15
CA THR A 68 -7.33 -8.59 12.31
C THR A 68 -6.32 -8.13 13.35
N ALA A 69 -6.20 -8.81 14.49
CA ALA A 69 -5.20 -8.47 15.51
C ALA A 69 -3.75 -8.52 14.97
N TYR A 70 -3.43 -9.49 14.12
CA TYR A 70 -2.11 -9.54 13.47
C TYR A 70 -1.92 -8.43 12.44
N ASP A 71 -2.95 -8.11 11.65
CA ASP A 71 -2.90 -7.03 10.65
C ASP A 71 -2.66 -5.66 11.31
N ASP A 72 -3.39 -5.39 12.40
CA ASP A 72 -3.26 -4.17 13.19
C ASP A 72 -1.89 -4.09 13.88
N LEU A 73 -1.44 -5.18 14.50
CA LEU A 73 -0.13 -5.25 15.14
C LEU A 73 0.99 -4.93 14.14
N MET A 74 0.96 -5.51 12.94
CA MET A 74 1.96 -5.24 11.91
C MET A 74 1.89 -3.79 11.41
N SER A 75 0.68 -3.22 11.29
CA SER A 75 0.49 -1.82 10.91
C SER A 75 1.07 -0.87 11.94
N TYR A 76 0.80 -1.11 13.24
CA TYR A 76 1.33 -0.30 14.32
C TYR A 76 2.82 -0.46 14.50
N LEU A 77 3.36 -1.67 14.33
CA LEU A 77 4.81 -1.93 14.43
C LEU A 77 5.59 -1.29 13.28
N SER A 78 4.97 -1.17 12.10
CA SER A 78 5.59 -0.53 10.94
C SER A 78 5.85 0.97 11.17
N ILE A 79 5.03 1.65 11.97
CA ILE A 79 5.19 3.09 12.26
C ILE A 79 6.56 3.38 12.91
N PRO A 80 6.88 2.87 14.12
CA PRO A 80 8.16 3.15 14.77
C PRO A 80 9.34 2.61 13.96
N LEU A 81 9.21 1.43 13.34
CA LEU A 81 10.28 0.86 12.51
C LEU A 81 10.62 1.78 11.33
N SER A 82 9.61 2.32 10.65
CA SER A 82 9.83 3.26 9.55
C SER A 82 10.48 4.56 10.02
N GLN A 83 10.06 5.10 11.17
CA GLN A 83 10.63 6.33 11.73
C GLN A 83 12.08 6.16 12.15
N LEU A 84 12.41 5.04 12.81
CA LEU A 84 13.78 4.71 13.22
C LEU A 84 14.69 4.48 12.01
N GLY A 85 14.17 3.89 10.93
CA GLY A 85 14.95 3.62 9.72
C GLY A 85 15.13 4.83 8.80
N ALA A 86 14.13 5.70 8.70
CA ALA A 86 14.09 6.77 7.69
C ALA A 86 15.26 7.75 7.80
N GLY A 87 15.60 8.20 9.01
CA GLY A 87 16.69 9.15 9.26
C GLY A 87 18.07 8.61 8.87
N PRO A 88 18.52 7.48 9.46
CA PRO A 88 19.81 6.87 9.12
C PRO A 88 19.94 6.52 7.63
N LEU A 89 18.88 5.97 7.02
CA LEU A 89 18.88 5.65 5.59
C LEU A 89 19.01 6.90 4.74
N ALA A 90 18.28 7.98 5.06
CA ALA A 90 18.37 9.25 4.34
C ALA A 90 19.75 9.91 4.51
N HIS A 91 20.41 9.75 5.66
CA HIS A 91 21.77 10.26 5.88
C HIS A 91 22.82 9.51 5.06
N VAL A 92 22.70 8.19 4.92
CA VAL A 92 23.67 7.35 4.20
C VAL A 92 23.45 7.39 2.68
N PHE A 93 22.20 7.30 2.22
CA PHE A 93 21.87 7.13 0.80
C PHE A 93 21.28 8.39 0.16
N GLY A 94 20.98 9.43 0.94
CA GLY A 94 20.28 10.63 0.49
C GLY A 94 18.76 10.45 0.48
N ALA A 95 18.04 11.51 0.86
CA ALA A 95 16.58 11.48 0.96
C ALA A 95 15.88 11.12 -0.37
N GLY A 96 16.35 11.66 -1.49
CA GLY A 96 15.75 11.41 -2.80
C GLY A 96 15.78 9.93 -3.20
N ALA A 97 16.95 9.29 -3.09
CA ALA A 97 17.12 7.87 -3.43
C ALA A 97 16.30 6.96 -2.50
N VAL A 98 16.25 7.28 -1.20
CA VAL A 98 15.44 6.54 -0.22
C VAL A 98 13.95 6.67 -0.54
N CYS A 99 13.46 7.88 -0.83
CA CYS A 99 12.07 8.10 -1.22
C CYS A 99 11.71 7.32 -2.49
N THR A 100 12.55 7.35 -3.52
CA THR A 100 12.32 6.58 -4.75
C THR A 100 12.33 5.07 -4.48
N ALA A 101 13.29 4.56 -3.72
CA ALA A 101 13.37 3.14 -3.38
C ALA A 101 12.14 2.67 -2.58
N CYS A 102 11.70 3.44 -1.59
CA CYS A 102 10.48 3.17 -0.84
C CYS A 102 9.23 3.19 -1.71
N GLY A 103 9.12 4.17 -2.63
CA GLY A 103 8.02 4.24 -3.59
C GLY A 103 7.95 3.02 -4.51
N ILE A 104 9.09 2.60 -5.07
CA ILE A 104 9.18 1.38 -5.89
C ILE A 104 8.83 0.14 -5.06
N GLY A 105 9.38 0.03 -3.85
CA GLY A 105 9.12 -1.08 -2.93
C GLY A 105 7.64 -1.20 -2.58
N TYR A 106 6.97 -0.08 -2.31
CA TYR A 106 5.53 -0.05 -2.04
C TYR A 106 4.71 -0.53 -3.25
N VAL A 107 5.00 0.01 -4.45
CA VAL A 107 4.32 -0.41 -5.69
C VAL A 107 4.53 -1.91 -5.92
N ALA A 108 5.75 -2.40 -5.76
CA ALA A 108 6.07 -3.82 -5.89
C ALA A 108 5.29 -4.67 -4.87
N ALA A 109 5.23 -4.25 -3.60
CA ALA A 109 4.48 -4.95 -2.56
C ALA A 109 2.96 -4.98 -2.83
N CYS A 110 2.38 -3.90 -3.36
CA CYS A 110 0.98 -3.87 -3.78
C CYS A 110 0.69 -4.81 -4.96
N LEU A 111 1.62 -4.91 -5.91
CA LEU A 111 1.44 -5.72 -7.12
C LEU A 111 1.84 -7.19 -6.92
N PHE A 112 2.71 -7.50 -5.95
CA PHE A 112 3.19 -8.86 -5.69
C PHE A 112 2.06 -9.91 -5.50
N PRO A 113 0.98 -9.63 -4.74
CA PRO A 113 -0.16 -10.55 -4.62
C PRO A 113 -0.83 -10.89 -5.96
N LEU A 114 -0.78 -10.00 -6.96
CA LEU A 114 -1.33 -10.25 -8.30
C LEU A 114 -0.59 -11.37 -9.03
N LEU A 115 0.63 -11.73 -8.61
CA LEU A 115 1.36 -12.86 -9.19
C LEU A 115 0.72 -14.20 -8.80
N LYS A 116 -0.07 -14.29 -7.74
CA LYS A 116 -0.78 -15.53 -7.39
C LYS A 116 -2.03 -15.68 -8.26
N ARG A 117 -2.18 -16.84 -8.92
CA ARG A 117 -3.35 -17.16 -9.76
C ARG A 117 -4.67 -17.03 -9.01
N TYR A 118 -4.68 -17.33 -7.71
CA TYR A 118 -5.82 -17.14 -6.82
C TYR A 118 -6.35 -15.69 -6.80
N VAL A 119 -5.46 -14.70 -6.83
CA VAL A 119 -5.84 -13.27 -6.85
C VAL A 119 -6.23 -12.80 -8.27
N ARG A 120 -5.71 -13.47 -9.31
CA ARG A 120 -6.06 -13.21 -10.72
C ARG A 120 -7.38 -13.86 -11.15
N GLY A 121 -7.71 -15.00 -10.55
CA GLY A 121 -8.68 -15.98 -11.03
C GLY A 121 -9.88 -16.26 -10.12
N GLN A 122 -10.15 -15.48 -9.07
CA GLN A 122 -11.48 -15.48 -8.41
C GLN A 122 -12.53 -14.86 -9.35
N GLY A 123 -12.87 -15.66 -10.36
CA GLY A 123 -13.71 -15.39 -11.50
C GLY A 123 -13.89 -16.70 -12.28
N ALA A 124 -14.42 -17.71 -11.58
CA ALA A 124 -15.22 -18.80 -12.13
C ALA A 124 -16.26 -19.11 -11.04
#